data_AF-A0A851S1G1-F1
#
_entry.id   AF-A0A851S1G1-F1
#
_cell.length_a   1.000
_cell.length_b   1.000
_cell.length_c   1.000
_cell.angle_alpha   90.00
_cell.angle_beta   90.00
_cell.angle_gamma   90.00
#
_symmetry.space_group_name_H-M   'P 1'
#
loop_
_entity.id
_entity.type
_entity.pdbx_description
1 polymer ?
#
loop_
_entity_poly.entity_id
_entity_poly.type
_entity_poly.pdbx_seq_one_letter_code
_entity_poly.pdbx_strand_id
1 'polypeptide(L)'
;QLTEKLQDAENDSMAKIAELEKQLSQARRELEALREQLSPPRPPSPPSPQPQECYRLALERRLVELEEKGLVQILRGPDGDVAIEIVPVVIETPAAPVSGEATATTDTTATCTDAPALAPAPPPPPAPAAPPPPPPPP
;
A
#
# COMPACT_ATOMS: atom_id res chain seq x y z
N GLN A 1 -25.10 -39.53 -49.14
CA GLN A 1 -25.78 -38.25 -49.48
C GLN A 1 -26.05 -37.39 -48.24
N LEU A 2 -26.73 -37.87 -47.19
CA LEU A 2 -27.00 -37.01 -46.00
C LEU A 2 -25.72 -36.63 -45.24
N THR A 3 -24.82 -37.58 -45.02
CA THR A 3 -23.54 -37.34 -44.33
C THR A 3 -22.62 -36.39 -45.11
N GLU A 4 -22.63 -36.49 -46.44
CA GLU A 4 -21.87 -35.63 -47.34
C GLU A 4 -22.37 -34.18 -47.28
N LYS A 5 -23.70 -33.98 -47.36
CA LYS A 5 -24.31 -32.66 -47.19
C LYS A 5 -24.07 -32.05 -45.81
N LEU A 6 -24.02 -32.88 -44.76
CA LEU A 6 -23.69 -32.42 -43.42
C LEU A 6 -22.23 -31.92 -43.35
N GLN A 7 -21.31 -32.68 -43.95
CA GLN A 7 -19.89 -32.33 -43.97
C GLN A 7 -19.62 -31.08 -44.82
N ASP A 8 -20.32 -30.91 -45.95
CA ASP A 8 -20.26 -29.69 -46.74
C ASP A 8 -20.72 -28.47 -45.92
N ALA A 9 -21.81 -28.60 -45.17
CA ALA A 9 -22.30 -27.53 -44.30
C ALA A 9 -21.36 -27.22 -43.13
N GLU A 10 -20.71 -28.23 -42.55
CA GLU A 10 -19.69 -28.05 -41.51
C GLU A 10 -18.44 -27.33 -42.07
N ASN A 11 -18.00 -27.70 -43.27
CA ASN A 11 -16.89 -27.04 -43.95
C ASN A 11 -17.20 -25.58 -44.29
N ASP A 12 -18.40 -25.30 -44.80
CA ASP A 12 -18.87 -23.95 -45.08
C ASP A 12 -18.93 -23.10 -43.81
N SER A 13 -19.41 -23.68 -42.70
CA SER A 13 -19.41 -23.03 -41.39
C SER A 13 -17.99 -22.71 -40.93
N MET A 14 -17.07 -23.66 -41.04
CA MET A 14 -15.67 -23.47 -40.68
C MET A 14 -15.01 -22.37 -41.52
N ALA A 15 -15.23 -22.37 -42.83
CA ALA A 15 -14.73 -21.34 -43.74
C ALA A 15 -15.29 -19.96 -43.37
N LYS A 16 -16.58 -19.90 -43.00
CA LYS A 16 -17.21 -18.66 -42.58
C LYS A 16 -16.65 -18.14 -41.26
N ILE A 17 -16.40 -19.03 -40.29
CA ILE A 17 -15.76 -18.68 -39.01
C ILE A 17 -14.37 -18.09 -39.26
N ALA A 18 -13.53 -18.76 -40.06
CA ALA A 18 -12.19 -18.29 -40.36
C ALA A 18 -12.18 -16.90 -41.06
N GLU A 19 -13.11 -16.68 -42.00
CA GLU A 19 -13.25 -15.39 -42.66
C GLU A 19 -13.69 -14.29 -41.66
N LEU A 20 -14.62 -14.58 -40.75
CA LEU A 20 -15.04 -13.63 -39.73
C LEU A 20 -13.92 -13.32 -38.72
N GLU A 21 -13.15 -14.32 -38.31
CA GLU A 21 -11.99 -14.15 -37.43
C GLU A 21 -10.92 -13.27 -38.09
N LYS A 22 -10.68 -13.48 -39.38
CA LYS A 22 -9.78 -12.63 -40.17
C LYS A 22 -10.30 -11.20 -40.24
N GLN A 23 -11.59 -11.00 -40.51
CA GLN A 23 -12.21 -9.67 -40.55
C GLN A 23 -12.11 -8.95 -39.18
N LEU A 24 -12.37 -9.64 -38.08
CA LEU A 24 -12.23 -9.08 -36.73
C LEU A 24 -10.77 -8.72 -36.41
N SER A 25 -9.83 -9.58 -36.79
CA SER A 25 -8.41 -9.32 -36.59
C SER A 25 -7.93 -8.13 -37.40
N GLN A 26 -8.40 -8.02 -38.65
CA GLN A 26 -8.12 -6.88 -39.53
C GLN A 26 -8.72 -5.58 -38.97
N ALA A 27 -9.99 -5.59 -38.58
CA ALA A 27 -10.67 -4.42 -38.01
C ALA A 27 -10.00 -3.94 -36.70
N ARG A 28 -9.53 -4.87 -35.86
CA ARG A 28 -8.75 -4.53 -34.65
C ARG A 28 -7.45 -3.82 -35.00
N ARG A 29 -6.70 -4.35 -35.98
CA ARG A 29 -5.45 -3.75 -36.45
C ARG A 29 -5.67 -2.35 -37.05
N GLU A 30 -6.73 -2.18 -37.84
CA GLU A 30 -7.09 -0.87 -38.40
C GLU A 30 -7.48 0.12 -37.30
N LEU A 31 -8.28 -0.30 -36.32
CA LEU A 31 -8.61 0.54 -35.16
C LEU A 31 -7.38 0.94 -34.35
N GLU A 32 -6.43 0.02 -34.15
CA GLU A 32 -5.16 0.32 -33.48
C GLU A 32 -4.31 1.31 -34.27
N ALA A 33 -4.19 1.12 -35.59
CA ALA A 33 -3.49 2.06 -36.47
C ALA A 33 -4.11 3.46 -36.46
N LEU A 34 -5.44 3.58 -36.49
CA LEU A 34 -6.13 4.87 -36.38
C LEU A 34 -5.91 5.50 -34.99
N ARG A 35 -5.93 4.70 -33.92
CA ARG A 35 -5.66 5.17 -32.56
C ARG A 35 -4.23 5.68 -32.42
N GLU A 36 -3.25 5.02 -33.02
CA GLU A 36 -1.86 5.48 -33.01
C GLU A 36 -1.69 6.79 -33.80
N GLN A 37 -2.34 6.92 -34.95
CA GLN A 37 -2.30 8.16 -35.75
C GLN A 37 -2.95 9.35 -35.04
N LEU A 38 -4.01 9.10 -34.26
CA LEU A 38 -4.71 10.13 -33.50
C LEU A 38 -4.11 10.32 -32.09
N SER A 39 -3.30 9.38 -31.60
CA SER A 39 -2.70 9.48 -30.28
C SER A 39 -1.64 10.58 -30.31
N PRO A 40 -1.74 11.61 -29.46
CA PRO A 40 -0.61 12.50 -29.23
C PRO A 40 0.57 11.68 -28.69
N PRO A 41 1.82 12.17 -28.86
CA PRO A 41 2.99 11.51 -28.29
C PRO A 41 2.75 11.27 -26.80
N ARG A 42 2.82 10.00 -26.38
CA ARG A 42 2.67 9.63 -24.97
C ARG A 42 3.74 10.41 -24.20
N PRO A 43 3.36 11.33 -23.28
CA PRO A 43 4.37 11.99 -22.46
C PRO A 43 5.13 10.91 -21.70
N PRO A 44 6.43 11.12 -21.39
CA PRO A 44 7.16 10.20 -20.53
C PRO A 44 6.32 9.97 -19.28
N SER A 45 6.17 8.71 -18.86
CA SER A 45 5.52 8.40 -17.59
C SER A 45 6.14 9.29 -16.52
N PRO A 46 5.35 10.05 -15.73
CA PRO A 46 5.92 10.87 -14.68
C PRO A 46 6.79 9.96 -13.81
N PRO A 47 7.94 10.45 -13.30
CA PRO A 47 8.73 9.68 -12.36
C PRO A 47 7.79 9.23 -11.24
N SER A 48 7.86 7.95 -10.86
CA SER A 48 7.16 7.47 -9.66
C SER A 48 7.52 8.44 -8.53
N PRO A 49 6.53 9.00 -7.80
CA PRO A 49 6.82 9.94 -6.73
C PRO A 49 7.86 9.30 -5.82
N GLN A 50 8.94 10.03 -5.57
CA GLN A 50 10.05 9.51 -4.76
C GLN A 50 9.46 9.07 -3.41
N PRO A 51 9.96 8.00 -2.77
CA PRO A 51 9.46 7.56 -1.46
C PRO A 51 9.37 8.70 -0.43
N GLN A 52 10.24 9.70 -0.56
CA GLN A 52 10.21 10.92 0.24
C GLN A 52 9.01 11.83 -0.04
N GLU A 53 8.59 11.98 -1.30
CA GLU A 53 7.42 12.81 -1.67
C GLU A 53 6.13 12.17 -1.16
N CYS A 54 6.00 10.84 -1.25
CA CYS A 54 4.90 10.10 -0.65
C CYS A 54 4.83 10.31 0.87
N TYR A 55 5.99 10.28 1.54
CA TYR A 55 6.07 10.53 2.98
C TYR A 55 5.68 11.97 3.33
N ARG A 56 6.14 12.96 2.57
CA ARG A 56 5.79 14.38 2.77
C ARG A 56 4.29 14.62 2.63
N LEU A 57 3.65 14.11 1.58
CA LEU A 57 2.20 14.23 1.38
C LEU A 57 1.40 13.56 2.50
N ALA A 58 1.86 12.39 2.97
CA ALA A 58 1.21 11.70 4.08
C ALA A 58 1.32 12.52 5.40
N LEU A 59 2.46 13.17 5.63
CA LEU A 59 2.67 14.04 6.78
C LEU A 59 1.81 15.30 6.70
N GLU A 60 1.75 15.95 5.53
CA GLU A 60 0.88 17.12 5.29
C GLU A 60 -0.57 16.79 5.57
N ARG A 61 -1.06 15.64 5.08
CA ARG A 61 -2.42 15.18 5.37
C ARG A 61 -2.65 14.98 6.87
N ARG A 62 -1.73 14.33 7.58
CA ARG A 62 -1.88 14.10 9.04
C ARG A 62 -1.89 15.41 9.82
N LEU A 63 -1.10 16.40 9.42
CA LEU A 63 -1.08 17.71 10.07
C LEU A 63 -2.43 18.42 9.94
N VAL A 64 -3.02 18.41 8.74
CA VAL A 64 -4.37 18.96 8.52
C VAL A 64 -5.40 18.22 9.36
N GLU A 65 -5.37 16.89 9.41
CA GLU A 65 -6.32 16.11 10.22
C GLU A 65 -6.19 16.41 11.73
N LEU A 66 -4.99 16.69 12.23
CA LEU A 66 -4.79 17.08 13.64
C LEU A 66 -5.28 18.50 13.93
N GLU A 67 -5.12 19.42 12.96
CA GLU A 67 -5.60 20.80 13.06
C GLU A 67 -7.14 20.85 13.01
N GLU A 68 -7.77 20.09 12.11
CA GLU A 68 -9.23 19.96 12.04
C GLU A 68 -9.85 19.40 13.33
N LYS A 69 -9.13 18.48 14.00
CA LYS A 69 -9.54 17.94 15.31
C LYS A 69 -9.31 18.93 16.46
N GLY A 70 -8.69 20.08 16.20
CA GLY A 70 -8.33 21.06 17.21
C GLY A 70 -7.29 20.55 18.21
N LEU A 71 -6.47 19.56 17.83
CA LEU A 71 -5.41 18.98 18.66
C LEU A 71 -4.11 19.75 18.54
N VAL A 72 -3.91 20.39 17.39
CA VAL A 72 -2.76 21.25 17.12
C VAL A 72 -3.21 22.50 16.39
N GLN A 73 -2.44 23.58 16.52
CA GLN A 73 -2.58 24.78 15.71
C GLN A 73 -1.29 25.01 14.94
N ILE A 74 -1.38 25.23 13.62
CA ILE A 74 -0.22 25.40 12.75
C ILE A 74 -0.06 26.90 12.45
N LEU A 75 1.02 27.50 12.95
CA LEU A 75 1.36 28.91 12.71
C LEU A 75 2.43 28.99 11.63
N ARG A 76 2.12 29.66 10.52
CA ARG A 76 3.03 29.88 9.39
C ARG A 76 3.67 31.26 9.49
N GLY A 77 4.99 31.29 9.58
CA GLY A 77 5.80 32.50 9.65
C GLY A 77 6.11 33.12 8.28
N PRO A 78 6.65 34.35 8.27
CA PRO A 78 6.92 35.11 7.04
C PRO A 78 8.02 34.50 6.15
N ASP A 79 8.94 33.72 6.71
CA ASP A 79 10.07 33.11 5.99
C ASP A 79 9.87 31.61 5.69
N GLY A 80 8.64 31.11 5.80
CA GLY A 80 8.32 29.69 5.63
C GLY A 80 8.56 28.84 6.88
N ASP A 81 8.90 29.48 8.01
CA ASP A 81 8.92 28.83 9.32
C ASP A 81 7.53 28.30 9.70
N VAL A 82 7.50 27.13 10.34
CA VAL A 82 6.27 26.49 10.79
C VAL A 82 6.39 26.16 12.26
N ALA A 83 5.52 26.76 13.08
CA ALA A 83 5.35 26.40 14.48
C ALA A 83 4.08 25.57 14.66
N ILE A 84 4.16 24.54 15.51
CA ILE A 84 3.04 23.66 15.84
C ILE A 84 2.78 23.80 17.35
N GLU A 85 1.63 24.35 17.70
CA GLU A 85 1.19 24.47 19.09
C GLU A 85 0.26 23.33 19.43
N ILE A 86 0.51 22.62 20.54
CA ILE A 86 -0.33 21.49 20.98
C ILE A 86 -1.46 22.04 21.84
N VAL A 87 -2.69 21.73 21.46
CA VAL A 87 -3.89 22.17 22.19
C VAL A 87 -4.22 21.13 23.27
N PRO A 88 -4.28 21.51 24.56
CA PRO A 88 -4.63 20.58 25.63
C PRO A 88 -6.10 20.16 25.52
N VAL A 89 -6.34 18.86 25.35
CA VAL A 89 -7.68 18.28 25.37
C VAL A 89 -8.07 17.97 26.81
N VAL A 90 -9.10 18.64 27.32
CA VAL A 90 -9.71 18.29 28.61
C VAL A 90 -10.54 17.03 28.41
N ILE A 91 -9.95 15.88 28.72
CA ILE A 91 -10.70 14.64 28.85
C ILE A 91 -11.33 14.69 30.25
N GLU A 92 -12.65 14.82 30.34
CA GLU A 92 -13.38 14.65 31.60
C GLU A 92 -13.27 13.18 32.04
N THR A 93 -12.13 12.81 32.60
CA THR A 93 -11.96 11.59 33.37
C THR A 93 -12.61 11.83 34.73
N PRO A 94 -13.62 11.06 35.17
CA PRO A 94 -14.17 11.20 36.51
C PRO A 94 -13.05 10.98 37.53
N ALA A 95 -12.93 11.94 38.45
CA ALA A 95 -11.80 12.11 39.35
C ALA A 95 -11.51 10.89 40.24
N ALA A 96 -10.22 10.56 40.36
CA ALA A 96 -9.65 9.95 41.57
C ALA A 96 -8.32 10.67 41.89
N PRO A 97 -8.00 10.99 43.16
CA PRO A 97 -6.88 11.86 43.49
C PRO A 97 -5.54 11.10 43.57
N VAL A 98 -4.54 11.69 42.90
CA VAL A 98 -3.09 11.78 43.20
C VAL A 98 -2.38 10.59 43.88
N SER A 99 -1.36 10.04 43.19
CA SER A 99 0.05 10.17 43.64
C SER A 99 0.99 9.34 42.77
N GLY A 100 1.95 10.01 42.14
CA GLY A 100 3.31 9.52 42.00
C GLY A 100 3.59 8.51 40.89
N GLU A 101 4.72 8.78 40.26
CA GLU A 101 5.57 7.83 39.54
C GLU A 101 5.30 7.62 38.06
N ALA A 102 6.40 7.77 37.31
CA ALA A 102 6.52 7.52 35.90
C ALA A 102 5.96 6.14 35.56
N THR A 103 5.08 6.08 34.57
CA THR A 103 4.88 4.84 33.83
C THR A 103 4.55 5.20 32.40
N ALA A 104 5.59 5.14 31.57
CA ALA A 104 5.40 4.96 30.14
C ALA A 104 4.71 3.60 29.94
N THR A 105 3.48 3.56 29.44
CA THR A 105 2.91 2.35 28.84
C THR A 105 1.80 2.73 27.85
N THR A 106 2.13 2.56 26.56
CA THR A 106 1.37 2.04 25.39
C THR A 106 -0.08 2.52 25.16
N ASP A 107 -0.64 2.64 23.94
CA ASP A 107 -0.47 1.96 22.66
C ASP A 107 -1.20 2.77 21.57
N THR A 108 -0.79 2.62 20.30
CA THR A 108 -1.66 2.39 19.11
C THR A 108 -0.90 2.80 17.85
N THR A 109 -0.13 1.81 17.41
CA THR A 109 0.27 1.47 16.04
C THR A 109 -0.43 2.19 14.89
N ALA A 110 0.40 2.77 14.03
CA ALA A 110 0.12 2.84 12.61
C ALA A 110 0.29 1.45 11.99
N THR A 111 -0.67 0.97 11.20
CA THR A 111 -0.44 0.24 9.94
C THR A 111 -1.77 -0.04 9.23
N CYS A 112 -1.87 0.43 7.99
CA CYS A 112 -2.65 -0.29 6.98
C CYS A 112 -1.66 -1.25 6.32
N THR A 113 -1.77 -2.55 6.61
CA THR A 113 -1.90 -3.67 5.64
C THR A 113 -1.82 -4.99 6.44
N ASP A 114 -2.77 -5.87 6.14
CA ASP A 114 -3.11 -7.17 6.73
C ASP A 114 -1.97 -8.20 6.74
N ALA A 115 -1.66 -8.78 7.92
CA ALA A 115 -0.96 -10.04 8.17
C ALA A 115 -1.01 -10.36 9.70
N PRO A 116 -1.02 -11.63 10.15
CA PRO A 116 -1.53 -12.00 11.47
C PRO A 116 -0.66 -11.49 12.61
N ALA A 117 -1.33 -11.04 13.67
CA ALA A 117 -0.72 -10.57 14.91
C ALA A 117 0.13 -11.68 15.56
N LEU A 118 1.45 -11.58 15.47
CA LEU A 118 2.34 -12.30 16.36
C LEU A 118 2.55 -11.45 17.61
N ALA A 119 2.12 -11.99 18.75
CA ALA A 119 2.39 -11.47 20.08
C ALA A 119 3.89 -11.15 20.25
N PRO A 120 4.25 -10.18 21.11
CA PRO A 120 5.65 -9.92 21.43
C PRO A 120 6.33 -11.21 21.89
N ALA A 121 7.48 -11.52 21.30
CA ALA A 121 8.23 -12.73 21.61
C ALA A 121 8.64 -12.75 23.09
N PRO A 122 8.54 -13.91 23.78
CA PRO A 122 8.99 -14.02 25.16
C PRO A 122 10.50 -13.73 25.26
N PRO A 123 10.99 -13.26 26.43
CA PRO A 123 12.41 -13.04 26.64
C PRO A 123 13.19 -14.35 26.39
N PRO A 124 14.43 -14.25 25.86
CA PRO A 124 15.25 -15.43 25.58
C PRO A 124 15.55 -16.19 26.89
N PRO A 125 15.59 -17.53 26.85
CA PRO A 125 15.93 -18.32 28.02
C PRO A 125 17.39 -18.04 28.44
N PRO A 126 17.71 -18.16 29.74
CA PRO A 126 19.09 -18.04 30.21
C PRO A 126 19.97 -19.07 29.51
N ALA A 127 21.17 -18.64 29.11
CA ALA A 127 22.13 -19.50 28.42
C ALA A 127 22.53 -20.70 29.31
N PRO A 128 22.71 -21.90 28.74
CA PRO A 128 23.18 -23.05 29.50
C PRO A 128 24.56 -22.77 30.09
N ALA A 129 24.76 -23.15 31.35
CA ALA A 129 26.07 -23.08 31.99
C ALA A 129 27.08 -23.91 31.19
N ALA A 130 28.27 -23.35 30.97
CA ALA A 130 29.34 -24.04 30.25
C ALA A 130 29.69 -25.37 30.95
N PRO A 131 30.01 -26.44 30.20
CA PRO A 131 30.41 -27.70 30.80
C PRO A 131 31.71 -27.52 31.60
N PRO A 132 31.87 -28.24 32.72
CA PRO A 132 33.10 -28.18 33.49
C PRO A 132 34.29 -28.62 32.62
N PRO A 133 35.48 -28.03 32.83
CA PRO A 133 36.67 -28.39 32.08
C PRO A 133 37.01 -29.88 32.28
N PRO A 134 37.58 -30.54 31.26
CA PRO A 134 37.97 -31.93 31.38
C PRO A 134 39.04 -32.09 32.47
N PRO A 135 39.03 -33.23 33.20
CA PRO A 135 40.07 -33.50 34.18
C PRO A 135 41.44 -33.58 33.49
N PRO A 136 42.51 -33.17 34.19
CA PRO A 136 43.87 -33.25 33.65
C PRO A 136 44.27 -34.71 33.37
N PRO A 137 45.08 -34.95 32.32
CA PRO A 137 45.60 -36.28 32.03
C PRO A 137 46.55 -36.79 33.12
N PRO A 138 46.72 -38.13 33.26
CA PRO A 138 47.57 -38.75 34.27
C PRO A 138 49.07 -38.45 34.09
#